data_AF-A0A2D8XLJ3-F1
#
_entry.id   AF-A0A2D8XLJ3-F1
#
_cell.length_a   1.000
_cell.length_b   1.000
_cell.length_c   1.000
_cell.angle_alpha   90.00
_cell.angle_beta   90.00
_cell.angle_gamma   90.00
#
_symmetry.space_group_name_H-M   'P 1'
#
loop_
_entity.id
_entity.type
_entity.pdbx_description
1 polymer ?
#
loop_
_entity_poly.entity_id
_entity_poly.type
_entity_poly.pdbx_seq_one_letter_code
_entity_poly.pdbx_strand_id
1 'polypeptide(L)'
;MGRLVGAGSTVAILALVGLFLGLGAYFLADVYSSDREITASEVLSASVPDIIDPACFWPVLDVAFSPDAPDAPSQIPLLGCAPEGAEIEVDRDWTRVILQSGGPGDADFERRFSGARIAAVLANGRISIQAYDNWGGSGVFSSLITAQLAPDGAALTDIKTHAFGDRCNGGLAGTAVEPDGRFVANANMTPWDIMMVPFTDLPFDAQWEGGKARFGEAFGQVSSCANCCSAVTHEYGSDDQGDLVSVGLRYDPGAAPSSEDALTVCLEDAVRQAAGGDGLVEAAEQASLEALIDACAKDAVK
;
A
#
# COMPACT_ATOMS: atom_id res chain seq x y z
N MET A 1 19.58 23.19 -55.40
CA MET A 1 18.72 22.02 -55.12
C MET A 1 19.50 21.09 -54.19
N GLY A 2 19.42 21.35 -52.89
CA GLY A 2 20.15 20.63 -51.85
C GLY A 2 19.20 19.79 -51.00
N ARG A 3 19.63 18.56 -50.70
CA ARG A 3 18.90 17.52 -49.95
C ARG A 3 18.78 17.89 -48.47
N LEU A 4 17.60 17.70 -47.89
CA LEU A 4 17.40 17.56 -46.44
C LEU A 4 17.37 16.06 -46.10
N VAL A 5 18.29 15.64 -45.24
CA VAL A 5 18.33 14.31 -44.61
C VAL A 5 18.46 14.53 -43.11
N GLY A 6 17.57 13.90 -42.34
CA GLY A 6 17.86 13.31 -41.03
C GLY A 6 17.85 14.23 -39.81
N ALA A 7 16.69 14.36 -39.16
CA ALA A 7 16.59 14.64 -37.72
C ALA A 7 15.21 14.18 -37.21
N GLY A 8 14.95 12.87 -37.22
CA GLY A 8 13.64 12.31 -36.86
C GLY A 8 13.69 10.97 -36.14
N SER A 9 14.83 10.59 -35.57
CA SER A 9 15.01 9.24 -35.02
C SER A 9 15.46 9.20 -33.55
N THR A 10 15.90 10.33 -32.97
CA THR A 10 16.42 10.33 -31.60
C THR A 10 15.36 10.63 -30.54
N VAL A 11 14.29 11.36 -30.89
CA VAL A 11 13.22 11.72 -29.94
C VAL A 11 12.25 10.57 -29.70
N ALA A 12 12.07 9.67 -30.67
CA ALA A 12 11.20 8.50 -30.52
C ALA A 12 11.77 7.41 -29.59
N ILE A 13 13.09 7.34 -29.42
CA ILE A 13 13.74 6.31 -28.58
C ILE A 13 13.65 6.67 -27.10
N LEU A 14 13.69 7.96 -26.73
CA LEU A 14 13.54 8.39 -25.33
C LEU A 14 12.12 8.21 -24.79
N ALA A 15 11.09 8.38 -25.63
CA ALA A 15 9.71 8.12 -25.23
C ALA A 15 9.42 6.62 -25.02
N LEU A 16 10.09 5.74 -25.77
CA LEU A 16 9.98 4.29 -25.60
C LEU A 16 10.72 3.78 -24.36
N VAL A 17 11.87 4.35 -24.00
CA VAL A 17 12.58 3.97 -22.77
C VAL A 17 11.83 4.43 -21.50
N GLY A 18 11.16 5.59 -21.54
CA GLY A 18 10.30 6.05 -20.44
C GLY A 18 9.06 5.15 -20.22
N LEU A 19 8.52 4.56 -21.29
CA LEU A 19 7.39 3.63 -21.19
C LEU A 19 7.81 2.23 -20.71
N PHE A 20 9.02 1.76 -21.08
CA PHE A 20 9.53 0.47 -20.62
C PHE A 20 10.04 0.49 -19.17
N LEU A 21 10.41 1.65 -18.62
CA LEU A 21 10.69 1.79 -17.18
C LEU A 21 9.41 1.79 -16.33
N GLY A 22 8.26 2.16 -16.90
CA GLY A 22 6.95 2.01 -16.25
C GLY A 22 6.45 0.55 -16.15
N LEU A 23 7.02 -0.35 -16.96
CA LEU A 23 6.74 -1.79 -16.93
C LEU A 23 7.76 -2.59 -16.09
N GLY A 24 8.96 -2.03 -15.86
CA GLY A 24 9.96 -2.60 -14.94
C GLY A 24 9.69 -2.29 -13.46
N ALA A 25 8.84 -1.30 -13.17
CA ALA A 25 8.40 -0.97 -11.82
C ALA A 25 7.22 -1.83 -11.32
N TYR A 26 6.82 -2.85 -12.09
CA TYR A 26 5.92 -3.92 -11.60
C TYR A 26 6.60 -4.82 -10.55
N PHE A 27 7.91 -4.64 -10.33
CA PHE A 27 8.71 -5.32 -9.32
C PHE A 27 9.76 -4.35 -8.73
N LEU A 28 9.34 -3.44 -7.86
CA LEU A 28 10.15 -3.08 -6.70
C LEU A 28 9.49 -3.80 -5.53
N ALA A 29 9.79 -5.09 -5.31
CA ALA A 29 10.95 -5.57 -4.56
C ALA A 29 11.00 -4.88 -3.19
N ASP A 30 10.70 -5.58 -2.10
CA ASP A 30 11.73 -6.36 -1.38
C ASP A 30 12.98 -5.52 -1.03
N VAL A 31 12.83 -4.25 -0.66
CA VAL A 31 13.96 -3.45 -0.13
C VAL A 31 14.05 -3.51 1.41
N TYR A 32 13.09 -4.15 2.09
CA TYR A 32 13.21 -4.52 3.51
C TYR A 32 13.04 -6.02 3.73
N SER A 33 14.17 -6.75 3.65
CA SER A 33 14.55 -7.89 4.52
C SER A 33 15.65 -8.76 3.90
N SER A 34 16.83 -8.18 3.62
CA SER A 34 18.00 -9.00 3.25
C SER A 34 18.72 -9.67 4.42
N ASP A 35 18.17 -9.65 5.64
CA ASP A 35 18.67 -10.44 6.75
C ASP A 35 17.51 -11.14 7.49
N ARG A 36 17.31 -12.42 7.11
CA ARG A 36 16.35 -13.40 7.68
C ARG A 36 14.87 -13.00 7.57
N GLU A 37 14.28 -13.28 6.41
CA GLU A 37 12.92 -13.84 6.42
C GLU A 37 12.95 -15.11 7.26
N ILE A 38 12.35 -15.06 8.46
CA ILE A 38 11.74 -16.26 9.01
C ILE A 38 10.58 -16.55 8.07
N THR A 39 10.86 -17.30 7.01
CA THR A 39 9.84 -17.77 6.10
C THR A 39 8.75 -18.41 6.95
N ALA A 40 7.50 -17.94 6.84
CA ALA A 40 6.33 -18.55 7.46
C ALA A 40 6.24 -20.08 7.20
N SER A 41 7.02 -20.58 6.25
CA SER A 41 7.28 -21.97 5.90
C SER A 41 7.66 -22.90 7.07
N GLU A 42 8.24 -22.44 8.19
CA GLU A 42 8.61 -23.35 9.29
C GLU A 42 7.54 -23.50 10.40
N VAL A 43 6.46 -22.69 10.40
CA VAL A 43 5.38 -22.76 11.42
C VAL A 43 4.02 -23.16 10.84
N LEU A 44 3.87 -23.18 9.51
CA LEU A 44 2.64 -23.57 8.82
C LEU A 44 2.49 -25.11 8.74
N SER A 45 2.10 -25.72 9.85
CA SER A 45 1.86 -27.16 9.92
C SER A 45 0.60 -27.55 9.14
N ALA A 46 0.76 -28.19 7.96
CA ALA A 46 -0.19 -29.08 7.25
C ALA A 46 -1.65 -28.61 6.96
N SER A 47 -2.13 -27.50 7.51
CA SER A 47 -3.55 -27.10 7.52
C SER A 47 -3.82 -25.90 6.64
N VAL A 48 -2.82 -25.06 6.37
CA VAL A 48 -2.98 -23.86 5.56
C VAL A 48 -2.74 -24.24 4.09
N PRO A 49 -3.66 -23.93 3.18
CA PRO A 49 -3.48 -24.28 1.78
C PRO A 49 -2.34 -23.46 1.16
N ASP A 50 -1.56 -24.11 0.30
CA ASP A 50 -0.45 -23.49 -0.44
C ASP A 50 -0.94 -22.43 -1.45
N ILE A 51 -2.23 -22.49 -1.81
CA ILE A 51 -2.87 -21.62 -2.78
C ILE A 51 -4.17 -21.10 -2.18
N ILE A 52 -4.43 -19.81 -2.35
CA ILE A 52 -5.68 -19.18 -1.98
C ILE A 52 -6.28 -18.58 -3.24
N ASP A 53 -7.56 -18.83 -3.49
CA ASP A 53 -8.30 -18.18 -4.56
C ASP A 53 -8.70 -16.75 -4.13
N PRO A 54 -8.09 -15.69 -4.69
CA PRO A 54 -8.37 -14.31 -4.28
C PRO A 54 -9.83 -13.89 -4.46
N ALA A 55 -10.55 -14.52 -5.40
CA ALA A 55 -11.96 -14.24 -5.63
C ALA A 55 -12.84 -14.59 -4.43
N CYS A 56 -12.36 -15.43 -3.53
CA CYS A 56 -13.06 -15.74 -2.29
C CYS A 56 -13.18 -14.55 -1.35
N PHE A 57 -12.32 -13.54 -1.49
CA PHE A 57 -12.32 -12.35 -0.64
C PHE A 57 -13.27 -11.24 -1.09
N TRP A 58 -13.77 -11.26 -2.32
CA TRP A 58 -14.64 -10.19 -2.82
C TRP A 58 -15.81 -9.86 -1.88
N PRO A 59 -16.54 -10.82 -1.27
CA PRO A 59 -17.63 -10.49 -0.37
C PRO A 59 -17.22 -9.67 0.85
N VAL A 60 -16.02 -9.87 1.39
CA VAL A 60 -15.54 -9.08 2.54
C VAL A 60 -14.82 -7.80 2.15
N LEU A 61 -14.25 -7.75 0.95
CA LEU A 61 -13.70 -6.53 0.37
C LEU A 61 -14.84 -5.57 0.01
N ASP A 62 -15.93 -6.05 -0.59
CA ASP A 62 -17.11 -5.25 -0.93
C ASP A 62 -17.66 -4.51 0.31
N VAL A 63 -17.73 -5.19 1.45
CA VAL A 63 -18.18 -4.59 2.73
C VAL A 63 -17.20 -3.56 3.26
N ALA A 64 -15.90 -3.79 3.09
CA ALA A 64 -14.88 -2.85 3.55
C ALA A 64 -14.86 -1.55 2.72
N PHE A 65 -15.22 -1.63 1.44
CA PHE A 65 -15.15 -0.50 0.51
C PHE A 65 -16.50 0.16 0.20
N SER A 66 -17.63 -0.49 0.50
CA SER A 66 -18.96 0.01 0.18
C SER A 66 -19.88 0.02 1.41
N PRO A 67 -20.38 1.20 1.83
CA PRO A 67 -21.30 1.29 2.97
C PRO A 67 -22.67 0.64 2.70
N ASP A 68 -23.00 0.40 1.44
CA ASP A 68 -24.27 -0.20 1.01
C ASP A 68 -24.13 -1.71 0.67
N ALA A 69 -22.95 -2.30 0.88
CA ALA A 69 -22.75 -3.72 0.62
C ALA A 69 -23.56 -4.61 1.59
N PRO A 70 -23.98 -5.81 1.17
CA PRO A 70 -24.58 -6.80 2.06
C PRO A 70 -23.60 -7.20 3.17
N ASP A 71 -24.11 -7.63 4.33
CA ASP A 71 -23.26 -8.13 5.42
C ASP A 71 -22.25 -9.19 4.94
N ALA A 72 -21.02 -9.06 5.41
CA ALA A 72 -19.95 -9.99 5.12
C ALA A 72 -20.32 -11.41 5.59
N PRO A 73 -20.00 -12.46 4.82
CA PRO A 73 -20.18 -13.82 5.29
C PRO A 73 -19.30 -14.08 6.52
N SER A 74 -19.83 -14.81 7.50
CA SER A 74 -19.08 -15.18 8.71
C SER A 74 -17.96 -16.21 8.46
N GLN A 75 -17.98 -16.83 7.28
CA GLN A 75 -16.99 -17.81 6.83
C GLN A 75 -16.75 -17.65 5.33
N ILE A 76 -15.49 -17.71 4.92
CA ILE A 76 -15.07 -17.64 3.52
C ILE A 76 -14.29 -18.90 3.17
N PRO A 77 -14.66 -19.68 2.14
CA PRO A 77 -13.82 -20.77 1.65
C PRO A 77 -12.51 -20.22 1.07
N LEU A 78 -11.43 -20.99 1.09
CA LEU A 78 -10.14 -20.52 0.54
C LEU A 78 -9.94 -20.82 -0.95
N LEU A 79 -10.83 -21.61 -1.56
CA LEU A 79 -10.68 -22.10 -2.93
C LEU A 79 -12.03 -22.19 -3.66
N GLY A 80 -12.01 -22.06 -4.99
CA GLY A 80 -13.14 -22.37 -5.86
C GLY A 80 -14.20 -21.26 -5.97
N CYS A 81 -13.79 -20.01 -5.75
CA CYS A 81 -14.64 -18.83 -5.86
C CYS A 81 -14.47 -18.10 -7.19
N ALA A 82 -13.34 -18.32 -7.89
CA ALA A 82 -13.09 -17.75 -9.19
C ALA A 82 -14.18 -18.20 -10.20
N PRO A 83 -14.75 -17.29 -10.98
CA PRO A 83 -15.77 -17.64 -11.96
C PRO A 83 -15.19 -18.50 -13.08
N GLU A 84 -16.06 -19.25 -13.77
CA GLU A 84 -15.67 -20.06 -14.92
C GLU A 84 -15.00 -19.17 -15.99
N GLY A 85 -13.84 -19.63 -16.49
CA GLY A 85 -13.06 -18.90 -17.50
C GLY A 85 -12.09 -17.87 -16.95
N ALA A 86 -12.03 -17.65 -15.63
CA ALA A 86 -10.96 -16.87 -15.03
C ALA A 86 -9.61 -17.58 -15.16
N GLU A 87 -8.55 -16.81 -15.40
CA GLU A 87 -7.18 -17.30 -15.39
C GLU A 87 -6.61 -17.18 -13.97
N ILE A 88 -5.97 -18.25 -13.49
CA ILE A 88 -5.32 -18.27 -12.18
C ILE A 88 -3.81 -18.36 -12.41
N GLU A 89 -3.10 -17.33 -11.95
CA GLU A 89 -1.64 -17.29 -11.98
C GLU A 89 -1.09 -17.43 -10.57
N VAL A 90 -0.02 -18.22 -10.42
CA VAL A 90 0.74 -18.31 -9.18
C VAL A 90 2.14 -17.79 -9.44
N ASP A 91 2.51 -16.72 -8.74
CA ASP A 91 3.82 -16.09 -8.83
C ASP A 91 4.42 -15.96 -7.43
N ARG A 92 5.43 -16.78 -7.15
CA ARG A 92 6.05 -16.93 -5.82
C ARG A 92 5.00 -17.27 -4.75
N ASP A 93 4.76 -16.32 -3.84
CA ASP A 93 3.82 -16.39 -2.72
C ASP A 93 2.45 -15.78 -3.04
N TRP A 94 2.28 -15.18 -4.22
CA TRP A 94 1.04 -14.59 -4.68
C TRP A 94 0.24 -15.55 -5.55
N THR A 95 -1.06 -15.65 -5.27
CA THR A 95 -2.05 -16.17 -6.21
C THR A 95 -2.84 -15.00 -6.79
N ARG A 96 -3.08 -15.02 -8.11
CA ARG A 96 -3.83 -14.01 -8.84
C ARG A 96 -4.96 -14.65 -9.60
N VAL A 97 -6.12 -14.00 -9.59
CA VAL A 97 -7.25 -14.31 -10.46
C VAL A 97 -7.42 -13.16 -11.44
N ILE A 98 -7.43 -13.48 -12.72
CA ILE A 98 -7.61 -12.52 -13.82
C ILE A 98 -8.96 -12.80 -14.47
N LEU A 99 -9.87 -11.82 -14.40
CA LEU A 99 -11.24 -11.92 -14.90
C LEU A 99 -11.41 -11.49 -16.35
N GLN A 100 -10.47 -10.66 -16.83
CA GLN A 100 -10.45 -10.19 -18.21
C GLN A 100 -9.05 -10.39 -18.76
N SER A 101 -8.90 -11.41 -19.61
CA SER A 101 -7.70 -11.59 -20.42
C SER A 101 -7.60 -10.42 -21.40
N GLY A 102 -6.63 -9.53 -21.18
CA GLY A 102 -6.32 -8.47 -22.15
C GLY A 102 -5.79 -9.07 -23.45
N GLY A 103 -5.93 -8.32 -24.54
CA GLY A 103 -5.21 -8.59 -25.78
C GLY A 103 -3.70 -8.38 -25.63
N PRO A 104 -2.89 -8.89 -26.57
CA PRO A 104 -1.45 -8.63 -26.58
C PRO A 104 -1.15 -7.12 -26.64
N GLY A 105 -0.51 -6.58 -25.59
CA GLY A 105 -0.17 -5.16 -25.49
C GLY A 105 -1.09 -4.33 -24.58
N ASP A 106 -2.19 -4.92 -24.09
CA ASP A 106 -3.04 -4.27 -23.09
C ASP A 106 -2.29 -4.21 -21.76
N ALA A 107 -2.27 -3.04 -21.15
CA ALA A 107 -1.61 -2.84 -19.87
C ALA A 107 -2.41 -3.48 -18.73
N ASP A 108 -1.72 -4.00 -17.71
CA ASP A 108 -2.36 -4.73 -16.61
C ASP A 108 -3.38 -3.89 -15.83
N PHE A 109 -3.24 -2.55 -15.80
CA PHE A 109 -4.23 -1.68 -15.17
C PHE A 109 -5.60 -1.71 -15.87
N GLU A 110 -5.66 -2.07 -17.15
CA GLU A 110 -6.92 -2.20 -17.89
C GLU A 110 -7.61 -3.54 -17.63
N ARG A 111 -6.92 -4.48 -16.97
CA ARG A 111 -7.43 -5.81 -16.67
C ARG A 111 -8.03 -5.84 -15.28
N ARG A 112 -9.17 -6.52 -15.16
CA ARG A 112 -9.73 -6.86 -13.86
C ARG A 112 -9.01 -8.05 -13.27
N PHE A 113 -8.35 -7.84 -12.15
CA PHE A 113 -7.64 -8.89 -11.44
C PHE A 113 -7.69 -8.65 -9.94
N SER A 114 -7.59 -9.74 -9.19
CA SER A 114 -7.42 -9.70 -7.74
C SER A 114 -6.29 -10.64 -7.36
N GLY A 115 -5.51 -10.29 -6.35
CA GLY A 115 -4.43 -11.12 -5.85
C GLY A 115 -4.45 -11.25 -4.35
N ALA A 116 -3.93 -12.36 -3.86
CA ALA A 116 -3.79 -12.60 -2.44
C ALA A 116 -2.53 -13.40 -2.12
N ARG A 117 -1.96 -13.14 -0.94
CA ARG A 117 -0.91 -13.95 -0.33
C ARG A 117 -1.09 -14.01 1.17
N ILE A 118 -0.59 -15.09 1.78
CA ILE A 118 -0.44 -15.15 3.23
C ILE A 118 0.80 -14.36 3.62
N ALA A 119 0.62 -13.31 4.40
CA ALA A 119 1.73 -12.50 4.90
C ALA A 119 2.37 -13.11 6.15
N ALA A 120 1.55 -13.57 7.10
CA ALA A 120 2.06 -14.07 8.37
C ALA A 120 1.04 -14.97 9.07
N VAL A 121 1.55 -15.84 9.94
CA VAL A 121 0.77 -16.44 11.03
C VAL A 121 1.15 -15.71 12.31
N LEU A 122 0.15 -15.14 12.97
CA LEU A 122 0.33 -14.35 14.18
C LEU A 122 0.42 -15.27 15.42
N ALA A 123 1.04 -14.76 16.49
CA ALA A 123 1.22 -15.52 17.73
C ALA A 123 -0.09 -16.00 18.38
N ASN A 124 -1.20 -15.31 18.11
CA ASN A 124 -2.55 -15.68 18.54
C ASN A 124 -3.25 -16.71 17.62
N GLY A 125 -2.53 -17.28 16.65
CA GLY A 125 -3.03 -18.27 15.70
C GLY A 125 -3.81 -17.71 14.52
N ARG A 126 -4.02 -16.38 14.46
CA ARG A 126 -4.63 -15.73 13.30
C ARG A 126 -3.68 -15.76 12.12
N ILE A 127 -4.23 -15.79 10.92
CA ILE A 127 -3.52 -15.61 9.66
C ILE A 127 -3.76 -14.19 9.17
N SER A 128 -2.70 -13.56 8.68
CA SER A 128 -2.74 -12.26 8.02
C SER A 128 -2.52 -12.46 6.53
N ILE A 129 -3.41 -11.92 5.71
CA ILE A 129 -3.46 -12.09 4.26
C ILE A 129 -3.45 -10.70 3.63
N GLN A 130 -2.49 -10.47 2.74
CA GLN A 130 -2.51 -9.29 1.89
C GLN A 130 -3.37 -9.60 0.68
N ALA A 131 -4.30 -8.71 0.38
CA ALA A 131 -5.11 -8.78 -0.83
C ALA A 131 -4.95 -7.48 -1.62
N TYR A 132 -5.03 -7.57 -2.94
CA TYR A 132 -5.24 -6.40 -3.78
C TYR A 132 -6.30 -6.68 -4.82
N ASP A 133 -6.94 -5.61 -5.28
CA ASP A 133 -8.02 -5.69 -6.24
C ASP A 133 -7.94 -4.53 -7.25
N ASN A 134 -8.14 -4.87 -8.51
CA ASN A 134 -8.33 -3.94 -9.61
C ASN A 134 -9.69 -4.23 -10.25
N TRP A 135 -10.70 -3.41 -9.90
CA TRP A 135 -12.05 -3.49 -10.46
C TRP A 135 -12.23 -2.78 -11.81
N GLY A 136 -11.13 -2.34 -12.43
CA GLY A 136 -11.08 -1.62 -13.70
C GLY A 136 -10.85 -0.12 -13.48
N GLY A 137 -9.76 0.39 -14.05
CA GLY A 137 -9.29 1.77 -13.87
C GLY A 137 -7.78 1.81 -13.60
N SER A 138 -7.21 2.96 -13.28
CA SER A 138 -5.77 3.06 -12.99
C SER A 138 -5.38 2.66 -11.56
N GLY A 139 -6.36 2.41 -10.69
CA GLY A 139 -6.15 2.15 -9.26
C GLY A 139 -6.09 0.66 -8.95
N VAL A 140 -5.02 0.23 -8.30
CA VAL A 140 -4.93 -1.08 -7.64
C VAL A 140 -5.03 -0.81 -6.15
N PHE A 141 -6.13 -1.24 -5.55
CA PHE A 141 -6.42 -1.06 -4.12
C PHE A 141 -5.94 -2.27 -3.35
N SER A 142 -5.52 -2.03 -2.12
CA SER A 142 -4.95 -3.07 -1.27
C SER A 142 -5.76 -3.23 0.00
N SER A 143 -5.64 -4.37 0.64
CA SER A 143 -6.33 -4.68 1.88
C SER A 143 -5.49 -5.64 2.70
N LEU A 144 -5.67 -5.57 4.01
CA LEU A 144 -5.16 -6.57 4.93
C LEU A 144 -6.34 -7.30 5.55
N ILE A 145 -6.34 -8.62 5.43
CA ILE A 145 -7.35 -9.49 6.02
C ILE A 145 -6.69 -10.24 7.18
N THR A 146 -7.24 -10.15 8.39
CA THR A 146 -6.84 -11.03 9.49
C THR A 146 -7.98 -11.95 9.86
N ALA A 147 -7.71 -13.24 9.99
CA ALA A 147 -8.75 -14.25 10.23
C ALA A 147 -8.22 -15.44 11.00
N GLN A 148 -9.12 -16.29 11.49
CA GLN A 148 -8.81 -17.61 11.99
C GLN A 148 -9.01 -18.66 10.91
N LEU A 149 -8.09 -19.61 10.80
CA LEU A 149 -8.28 -20.76 9.94
C LEU A 149 -9.30 -21.71 10.59
N ALA A 150 -10.28 -22.18 9.80
CA ALA A 150 -11.15 -23.25 10.24
C ALA A 150 -10.34 -24.52 10.58
N PRO A 151 -10.80 -25.38 11.51
CA PRO A 151 -10.04 -26.57 11.92
C PRO A 151 -9.67 -27.54 10.80
N ASP A 152 -10.42 -27.54 9.71
CA ASP A 152 -10.20 -28.36 8.51
C ASP A 152 -9.27 -27.71 7.47
N GLY A 153 -8.86 -26.45 7.69
CA GLY A 153 -8.01 -25.71 6.77
C GLY A 153 -8.71 -25.18 5.52
N ALA A 154 -10.03 -25.41 5.37
CA ALA A 154 -10.73 -25.14 4.11
C ALA A 154 -11.29 -23.72 4.00
N ALA A 155 -11.35 -22.99 5.11
CA ALA A 155 -12.03 -21.71 5.19
C ALA A 155 -11.43 -20.78 6.26
N LEU A 156 -11.73 -19.50 6.13
CA LEU A 156 -11.49 -18.47 7.13
C LEU A 156 -12.75 -18.20 7.94
N THR A 157 -12.58 -17.92 9.23
CA THR A 157 -13.62 -17.49 10.17
C THR A 157 -13.11 -16.32 11.00
N ASP A 158 -14.01 -15.64 11.72
CA ASP A 158 -13.66 -14.46 12.55
C ASP A 158 -12.84 -13.43 11.76
N ILE A 159 -13.41 -12.95 10.65
CA ILE A 159 -12.67 -12.22 9.61
C ILE A 159 -12.71 -10.73 9.91
N LYS A 160 -11.54 -10.09 9.89
CA LYS A 160 -11.35 -8.64 9.91
C LYS A 160 -10.74 -8.21 8.61
N THR A 161 -11.32 -7.20 7.98
CA THR A 161 -10.83 -6.61 6.74
C THR A 161 -10.47 -5.17 7.00
N HIS A 162 -9.23 -4.82 6.70
CA HIS A 162 -8.70 -3.47 6.79
C HIS A 162 -8.49 -2.97 5.37
N ALA A 163 -9.35 -2.04 4.96
CA ALA A 163 -9.24 -1.37 3.67
C ALA A 163 -8.04 -0.42 3.70
N PHE A 164 -7.16 -0.58 2.73
CA PHE A 164 -6.12 0.38 2.42
C PHE A 164 -6.46 1.06 1.09
N GLY A 165 -5.81 2.18 0.82
CA GLY A 165 -6.03 2.92 -0.42
C GLY A 165 -5.36 2.27 -1.62
N ASP A 166 -5.18 3.06 -2.67
CA ASP A 166 -4.43 2.62 -3.85
C ASP A 166 -2.92 2.64 -3.56
N ARG A 167 -2.13 2.00 -4.43
CA ARG A 167 -0.67 1.91 -4.25
C ARG A 167 0.02 3.25 -3.94
N CYS A 168 -0.53 4.38 -4.38
CA CYS A 168 0.10 5.69 -4.26
C CYS A 168 -0.40 6.46 -3.03
N ASN A 169 -1.63 6.20 -2.61
CA ASN A 169 -2.35 6.98 -1.63
C ASN A 169 -3.00 6.04 -0.61
N GLY A 170 -2.30 5.79 0.50
CA GLY A 170 -2.81 4.99 1.61
C GLY A 170 -2.81 3.48 1.36
N GLY A 171 -2.29 2.99 0.24
CA GLY A 171 -2.19 1.56 -0.05
C GLY A 171 -1.18 0.85 0.85
N LEU A 172 -1.41 -0.42 1.11
CA LEU A 172 -0.53 -1.28 1.88
C LEU A 172 0.83 -1.41 1.18
N ALA A 173 1.85 -0.85 1.81
CA ALA A 173 3.25 -0.88 1.40
C ALA A 173 3.91 -2.22 1.74
N GLY A 174 3.47 -2.85 2.83
CA GLY A 174 3.99 -4.14 3.26
C GLY A 174 3.57 -4.50 4.68
N THR A 175 3.97 -5.69 5.10
CA THR A 175 3.76 -6.18 6.46
C THR A 175 5.00 -6.94 6.91
N ALA A 176 5.27 -6.94 8.21
CA ALA A 176 6.35 -7.73 8.79
C ALA A 176 5.94 -8.28 10.16
N VAL A 177 6.65 -9.32 10.61
CA VAL A 177 6.67 -9.72 12.02
C VAL A 177 8.03 -9.33 12.56
N GLU A 178 8.04 -8.37 13.48
CA GLU A 178 9.25 -7.85 14.12
C GLU A 178 9.91 -8.93 15.00
N PRO A 179 11.21 -8.78 15.35
CA PRO A 179 11.92 -9.76 16.17
C PRO A 179 11.30 -10.04 17.54
N ASP A 180 10.51 -9.11 18.08
CA ASP A 180 9.77 -9.26 19.33
C ASP A 180 8.43 -10.00 19.16
N GLY A 181 8.08 -10.39 17.93
CA GLY A 181 6.85 -11.08 17.56
C GLY A 181 5.69 -10.13 17.24
N ARG A 182 5.89 -8.82 17.28
CA ARG A 182 4.85 -7.85 16.91
C ARG A 182 4.62 -7.86 15.41
N PHE A 183 3.36 -7.98 15.00
CA PHE A 183 2.99 -7.81 13.60
C PHE A 183 2.81 -6.32 13.28
N VAL A 184 3.41 -5.90 12.17
CA VAL A 184 3.34 -4.53 11.65
C VAL A 184 2.81 -4.53 10.23
N ALA A 185 1.99 -3.53 9.92
CA ALA A 185 1.53 -3.21 8.58
C ALA A 185 1.88 -1.75 8.27
N ASN A 186 2.33 -1.48 7.06
CA ASN A 186 2.71 -0.13 6.63
C ASN A 186 1.83 0.31 5.48
N ALA A 187 1.26 1.51 5.55
CA ALA A 187 0.58 2.16 4.44
C ALA A 187 1.47 3.23 3.80
N ASN A 188 1.46 3.29 2.48
CA ASN A 188 2.08 4.37 1.72
C ASN A 188 1.43 5.69 2.08
N MET A 189 2.25 6.72 2.33
CA MET A 189 1.76 8.08 2.52
C MET A 189 2.13 8.93 1.31
N THR A 190 1.21 9.80 0.90
CA THR A 190 1.54 10.91 0.02
C THR A 190 2.17 12.04 0.84
N PRO A 191 2.86 12.99 0.21
CA PRO A 191 3.28 14.21 0.89
C PRO A 191 2.10 14.99 1.48
N TRP A 192 0.93 14.91 0.85
CA TRP A 192 -0.30 15.49 1.39
C TRP A 192 -0.68 14.84 2.73
N ASP A 193 -0.60 13.53 2.86
CA ASP A 193 -0.90 12.85 4.13
C ASP A 193 0.04 13.33 5.26
N ILE A 194 1.32 13.56 4.96
CA ILE A 194 2.29 14.12 5.93
C ILE A 194 1.90 15.55 6.33
N MET A 195 1.51 16.39 5.36
CA MET A 195 1.04 17.77 5.63
C MET A 195 -0.19 17.79 6.54
N MET A 196 -1.00 16.74 6.49
CA MET A 196 -2.27 16.62 7.17
C MET A 196 -2.18 16.01 8.58
N VAL A 197 -1.03 15.43 8.96
CA VAL A 197 -0.76 14.89 10.31
C VAL A 197 -1.24 15.84 11.44
N PRO A 198 -0.97 17.16 11.41
CA PRO A 198 -1.39 18.07 12.48
C PRO A 198 -2.91 18.32 12.56
N PHE A 199 -3.68 17.80 11.60
CA PHE A 199 -5.11 18.08 11.44
C PHE A 199 -5.97 16.81 11.44
N THR A 200 -5.39 15.61 11.61
CA THR A 200 -6.09 14.31 11.45
C THR A 200 -7.34 14.17 12.33
N ASP A 201 -7.36 14.82 13.48
CA ASP A 201 -8.48 14.77 14.43
C ASP A 201 -9.61 15.77 14.11
N LEU A 202 -9.43 16.61 13.09
CA LEU A 202 -10.42 17.60 12.68
C LEU A 202 -11.37 17.03 11.62
N PRO A 203 -12.61 17.54 11.49
CA PRO A 203 -13.47 17.23 10.35
C PRO A 203 -12.82 17.65 9.02
N PHE A 204 -13.16 16.97 7.92
CA PHE A 204 -12.55 17.17 6.59
C PHE A 204 -12.53 18.65 6.12
N ASP A 205 -13.61 19.40 6.31
CA ASP A 205 -13.64 20.81 5.91
C ASP A 205 -12.64 21.67 6.72
N ALA A 206 -12.49 21.37 8.01
CA ALA A 206 -11.55 22.07 8.89
C ALA A 206 -10.10 21.67 8.60
N GLN A 207 -9.87 20.39 8.28
CA GLN A 207 -8.62 19.88 7.75
C GLN A 207 -8.20 20.67 6.50
N TRP A 208 -9.10 20.78 5.53
CA TRP A 208 -8.85 21.46 4.26
C TRP A 208 -8.51 22.95 4.45
N GLU A 209 -9.29 23.67 5.26
CA GLU A 209 -9.03 25.10 5.51
C GLU A 209 -7.79 25.32 6.37
N GLY A 210 -7.50 24.44 7.34
CA GLY A 210 -6.26 24.46 8.12
C GLY A 210 -5.02 24.25 7.26
N GLY A 211 -5.07 23.26 6.35
CA GLY A 211 -4.01 22.99 5.39
C GLY A 211 -3.75 24.17 4.45
N LYS A 212 -4.79 24.76 3.85
CA LYS A 212 -4.66 25.99 3.06
C LYS A 212 -4.05 27.14 3.85
N ALA A 213 -4.52 27.37 5.07
CA ALA A 213 -4.02 28.45 5.90
C ALA A 213 -2.54 28.27 6.26
N ARG A 214 -2.10 27.02 6.45
CA ARG A 214 -0.73 26.68 6.83
C ARG A 214 0.24 26.69 5.65
N PHE A 215 -0.13 26.09 4.52
CA PHE A 215 0.77 25.86 3.38
C PHE A 215 0.48 26.75 2.16
N GLY A 216 -0.55 27.59 2.20
CA GLY A 216 -0.87 28.53 1.13
C GLY A 216 -1.14 27.85 -0.21
N GLU A 217 -0.56 28.39 -1.29
CA GLU A 217 -0.73 27.85 -2.65
C GLU A 217 -0.15 26.43 -2.80
N ALA A 218 0.91 26.10 -2.05
CA ALA A 218 1.52 24.78 -2.09
C ALA A 218 0.56 23.67 -1.66
N PHE A 219 -0.41 23.97 -0.78
CA PHE A 219 -1.44 23.02 -0.36
C PHE A 219 -2.23 22.43 -1.53
N GLY A 220 -2.57 23.25 -2.52
CA GLY A 220 -3.31 22.82 -3.71
C GLY A 220 -2.44 22.29 -4.84
N GLN A 221 -1.10 22.35 -4.72
CA GLN A 221 -0.16 21.85 -5.72
C GLN A 221 0.41 20.48 -5.36
N VAL A 222 0.67 20.25 -4.07
CA VAL A 222 1.13 18.95 -3.53
C VAL A 222 0.02 17.90 -3.56
N SER A 223 -1.25 18.32 -3.65
CA SER A 223 -2.42 17.43 -3.76
C SER A 223 -2.55 16.70 -5.11
N SER A 224 -1.50 16.65 -5.94
CA SER A 224 -1.53 15.77 -7.11
C SER A 224 -1.09 14.37 -6.67
N CYS A 225 -1.99 13.40 -6.84
CA CYS A 225 -1.87 11.98 -6.50
C CYS A 225 -0.70 11.23 -7.19
N ALA A 226 0.40 11.89 -7.52
CA ALA A 226 1.40 11.45 -8.47
C ALA A 226 2.74 11.01 -7.85
N ASN A 227 3.03 11.38 -6.59
CA ASN A 227 4.23 10.88 -5.92
C ASN A 227 3.88 9.56 -5.20
N CYS A 228 3.82 8.48 -5.96
CA CYS A 228 3.43 7.14 -5.48
C CYS A 228 4.41 6.47 -4.51
N CYS A 229 5.45 7.18 -4.06
CA CYS A 229 6.61 6.54 -3.43
C CYS A 229 7.26 7.42 -2.35
N SER A 230 6.50 8.02 -1.43
CA SER A 230 7.11 8.71 -0.29
C SER A 230 8.05 7.76 0.47
N ALA A 231 9.15 8.29 0.97
CA ALA A 231 10.01 7.57 1.92
C ALA A 231 9.34 7.39 3.30
N VAL A 232 8.10 7.87 3.47
CA VAL A 232 7.34 7.80 4.72
C VAL A 232 6.13 6.89 4.56
N THR A 233 5.93 6.01 5.53
CA THR A 233 4.75 5.17 5.67
C THR A 233 4.02 5.43 6.98
N HIS A 234 2.73 5.13 7.02
CA HIS A 234 1.97 5.04 8.27
C HIS A 234 2.09 3.62 8.80
N GLU A 235 2.68 3.45 9.99
CA GLU A 235 2.79 2.15 10.64
C GLU A 235 1.57 1.85 11.51
N TYR A 236 1.09 0.62 11.38
CA TYR A 236 0.05 0.02 12.22
C TYR A 236 0.59 -1.23 12.90
N GLY A 237 0.24 -1.41 14.17
CA GLY A 237 0.36 -2.68 14.88
C GLY A 237 -0.97 -3.44 14.83
N SER A 238 -0.95 -4.73 15.13
CA SER A 238 -2.19 -5.51 15.36
C SER A 238 -2.48 -5.66 16.86
N ASP A 239 -3.75 -5.59 17.24
CA ASP A 239 -4.20 -6.06 18.55
C ASP A 239 -4.44 -7.59 18.59
N ASP A 240 -4.85 -8.09 19.75
CA ASP A 240 -5.10 -9.52 19.96
C ASP A 240 -6.29 -10.07 19.14
N GLN A 241 -7.16 -9.17 18.67
CA GLN A 241 -8.34 -9.46 17.86
C GLN A 241 -8.03 -9.36 16.35
N GLY A 242 -6.81 -8.96 15.99
CA GLY A 242 -6.40 -8.75 14.61
C GLY A 242 -6.91 -7.44 14.00
N ASP A 243 -7.42 -6.51 14.82
CA ASP A 243 -7.66 -5.15 14.39
C ASP A 243 -6.34 -4.36 14.32
N LEU A 244 -6.29 -3.35 13.46
CA LEU A 244 -5.11 -2.51 13.30
C LEU A 244 -5.19 -1.27 14.18
N VAL A 245 -4.09 -0.98 14.86
CA VAL A 245 -3.92 0.19 15.72
C VAL A 245 -2.80 1.05 15.15
N SER A 246 -3.09 2.32 14.91
CA SER A 246 -2.09 3.30 14.48
C SER A 246 -0.96 3.38 15.48
N VAL A 247 0.28 3.23 15.01
CA VAL A 247 1.49 3.39 15.82
C VAL A 247 2.11 4.76 15.57
N GLY A 248 2.30 5.14 14.30
CA GLY A 248 2.96 6.40 13.97
C GLY A 248 3.40 6.49 12.51
N LEU A 249 4.27 7.46 12.21
CA LEU A 249 4.89 7.60 10.90
C LEU A 249 6.29 7.01 10.91
N ARG A 250 6.61 6.17 9.92
CA ARG A 250 7.94 5.57 9.75
C ARG A 250 8.64 6.18 8.56
N TYR A 251 9.90 6.58 8.75
CA TYR A 251 10.80 6.96 7.67
C TYR A 251 11.65 5.76 7.23
N ASP A 252 11.63 5.47 5.94
CA ASP A 252 12.46 4.47 5.27
C ASP A 252 13.72 5.15 4.67
N PRO A 253 14.91 4.95 5.26
CA PRO A 253 16.17 5.49 4.73
C PRO A 253 16.68 4.80 3.45
N GLY A 254 16.15 3.61 3.13
CA GLY A 254 16.45 2.84 1.91
C GLY A 254 15.54 3.19 0.73
N ALA A 255 14.44 3.91 0.97
CA ALA A 255 13.55 4.38 -0.09
C ALA A 255 14.30 5.29 -1.07
N ALA A 256 14.07 5.06 -2.37
CA ALA A 256 14.56 5.97 -3.39
C ALA A 256 13.90 7.35 -3.21
N PRO A 257 14.57 8.45 -3.58
CA PRO A 257 13.97 9.78 -3.53
C PRO A 257 12.61 9.79 -4.25
N SER A 258 11.56 10.14 -3.51
CA SER A 258 10.17 10.10 -3.98
C SER A 258 9.85 11.22 -4.96
N SER A 259 10.58 12.34 -4.86
CA SER A 259 10.36 13.56 -5.61
C SER A 259 11.58 14.48 -5.58
N GLU A 260 11.70 15.34 -6.59
CA GLU A 260 12.58 16.52 -6.56
C GLU A 260 11.85 17.77 -6.02
N ASP A 261 10.56 17.66 -5.70
CA ASP A 261 9.77 18.74 -5.11
C ASP A 261 10.29 19.12 -3.72
N ALA A 262 10.65 20.40 -3.54
CA ALA A 262 11.32 20.87 -2.34
C ALA A 262 10.46 20.74 -1.08
N LEU A 263 9.14 20.89 -1.19
CA LEU A 263 8.24 20.73 -0.05
C LEU A 263 8.13 19.25 0.33
N THR A 264 7.99 18.35 -0.65
CA THR A 264 8.01 16.89 -0.42
C THR A 264 9.29 16.46 0.29
N VAL A 265 10.46 16.86 -0.22
CA VAL A 265 11.76 16.56 0.41
C VAL A 265 11.83 17.10 1.84
N CYS A 266 11.33 18.33 2.07
CA CYS A 266 11.31 18.91 3.41
C CYS A 266 10.41 18.12 4.37
N LEU A 267 9.23 17.68 3.92
CA LEU A 267 8.27 16.92 4.74
C LEU A 267 8.81 15.54 5.13
N GLU A 268 9.41 14.82 4.19
CA GLU A 268 10.08 13.54 4.48
C GLU A 268 11.24 13.74 5.46
N ASP A 269 12.03 14.81 5.27
CA ASP A 269 13.12 15.15 6.17
C ASP A 269 12.63 15.55 7.57
N ALA A 270 11.47 16.21 7.66
CA ALA A 270 10.83 16.52 8.94
C ALA A 270 10.45 15.24 9.70
N VAL A 271 9.89 14.24 9.02
CA VAL A 271 9.61 12.92 9.64
C VAL A 271 10.90 12.24 10.07
N ARG A 272 11.92 12.20 9.19
CA ARG A 272 13.24 11.64 9.52
C ARG A 272 13.89 12.31 10.73
N GLN A 273 13.78 13.64 10.87
CA GLN A 273 14.34 14.40 11.98
C GLN A 273 13.56 14.23 13.28
N ALA A 274 12.23 14.07 13.19
CA ALA A 274 11.38 13.82 14.35
C ALA A 274 11.51 12.39 14.87
N ALA A 275 11.83 11.44 13.98
CA ALA A 275 11.89 10.02 14.28
C ALA A 275 12.97 9.69 15.31
N GLY A 276 12.69 8.66 16.12
CA GLY A 276 13.65 8.05 17.03
C GLY A 276 14.79 7.34 16.30
N GLY A 277 15.66 6.68 17.08
CA GLY A 277 16.80 5.92 16.52
C GLY A 277 16.39 4.73 15.64
N ASP A 278 15.12 4.33 15.69
CA ASP A 278 14.50 3.27 14.90
C ASP A 278 13.73 3.79 13.67
N GLY A 279 13.71 5.11 13.43
CA GLY A 279 13.04 5.70 12.27
C GLY A 279 11.52 5.86 12.42
N LEU A 280 10.95 5.65 13.62
CA LEU A 280 9.54 5.81 13.91
C LEU A 280 9.27 7.13 14.67
N VAL A 281 8.21 7.83 14.27
CA VAL A 281 7.61 8.95 14.99
C VAL A 281 6.35 8.44 15.67
N GLU A 282 6.41 8.20 16.98
CA GLU A 282 5.23 7.81 17.77
C GLU A 282 4.47 9.06 18.24
N ALA A 283 3.37 8.84 18.97
CA ALA A 283 2.56 9.93 19.51
C ALA A 283 3.34 10.89 20.43
N ALA A 284 4.40 10.42 21.11
CA ALA A 284 5.20 11.25 22.00
C ALA A 284 6.05 12.28 21.23
N GLU A 285 6.44 11.97 20.00
CA GLU A 285 7.27 12.79 19.13
C GLU A 285 6.45 13.73 18.22
N GLN A 286 5.11 13.60 18.23
CA GLN A 286 4.21 14.37 17.36
C GLN A 286 4.42 15.89 17.45
N ALA A 287 4.63 16.42 18.65
CA ALA A 287 4.88 17.87 18.83
C ALA A 287 6.18 18.34 18.14
N SER A 288 7.21 17.49 18.10
CA SER A 288 8.47 17.78 17.40
C SER A 288 8.25 17.75 15.88
N LEU A 289 7.49 16.77 15.38
CA LEU A 289 7.12 16.67 13.98
C LEU A 289 6.33 17.89 13.52
N GLU A 290 5.33 18.33 14.29
CA GLU A 290 4.51 19.50 13.95
C GLU A 290 5.36 20.78 13.80
N ALA A 291 6.35 20.99 14.68
CA ALA A 291 7.24 22.14 14.60
C ALA A 291 8.12 22.11 13.33
N LEU A 292 8.54 20.92 12.90
CA LEU A 292 9.33 20.73 11.68
C LEU A 292 8.47 20.93 10.42
N ILE A 293 7.24 20.40 10.42
CA ILE A 293 6.27 20.66 9.34
C ILE A 293 5.96 22.16 9.22
N ASP A 294 5.87 22.89 10.34
CA ASP A 294 5.72 24.35 10.34
C ASP A 294 6.90 25.09 9.69
N ALA A 295 8.11 24.57 9.82
CA ALA A 295 9.28 25.13 9.15
C ALA A 295 9.17 24.94 7.63
N CYS A 296 8.82 23.73 7.18
CA CYS A 296 8.58 23.43 5.77
C CYS A 296 7.49 24.31 5.16
N ALA A 297 6.38 24.50 5.88
CA ALA A 297 5.28 25.35 5.45
C ALA A 297 5.72 26.81 5.22
N LYS A 298 6.53 27.37 6.14
CA LYS A 298 7.04 28.75 6.02
C LYS A 298 7.97 28.95 4.83
N ASP A 299 8.74 27.92 4.47
CA ASP A 299 9.64 27.98 3.34
C ASP A 299 8.92 27.78 2.00
N ALA A 300 7.83 27.00 1.97
CA ALA A 300 7.00 26.81 0.79
C ALA A 300 6.14 28.04 0.39
N VAL A 301 5.89 28.97 1.33
CA VAL A 301 5.06 30.17 1.10
C VAL A 301 5.88 31.36 0.58
N LYS A 302 7.21 31.27 0.54
CA LYS A 302 8.11 32.34 0.05
C LYS A 302 8.19 32.37 -1.48
#